data_AF-A0A0C9TBN9-F1
#
_entry.id   AF-A0A0C9TBN9-F1
#
_cell.length_a   1.000
_cell.length_b   1.000
_cell.length_c   1.000
_cell.angle_alpha   90.00
_cell.angle_beta   90.00
_cell.angle_gamma   90.00
#
_symmetry.space_group_name_H-M   'P 1'
#
loop_
_entity.id
_entity.type
_entity.pdbx_description
1 polymer ?
#
loop_
_entity_poly.entity_id
_entity_poly.type
_entity_poly.pdbx_seq_one_letter_code
_entity_poly.pdbx_strand_id
1 'polypeptide(L)' 'EIANILNINPETLWLYRHKHGIAKCYSNISNDELNSLVKSFKTAKPDSGFQYLMGFLRQQGLRVQ' A
#
# COMPACT_ATOMS: atom_id res chain seq x y z
N GLU A 1 -4.15 -4.68 12.44
CA GLU A 1 -3.79 -6.05 12.01
C GLU A 1 -2.57 -6.59 12.75
N ILE A 2 -1.33 -6.17 12.47
CA ILE A 2 -0.13 -6.76 13.12
C ILE A 2 -0.12 -6.58 14.65
N ALA A 3 -0.50 -5.41 15.16
CA ALA A 3 -0.59 -5.16 16.61
C ALA A 3 -1.59 -6.12 17.29
N ASN A 4 -2.73 -6.37 16.63
CA ASN A 4 -3.77 -7.26 17.13
C ASN A 4 -3.31 -8.74 17.07
N ILE A 5 -2.63 -9.14 15.99
CA ILE A 5 -2.08 -10.51 15.85
C ILE A 5 -1.04 -10.79 16.93
N LEU A 6 -0.18 -9.81 17.23
CA LEU A 6 0.85 -9.91 18.26
C LEU A 6 0.33 -9.61 19.67
N ASN A 7 -0.95 -9.24 19.80
CA ASN A 7 -1.58 -8.79 21.04
C ASN A 7 -0.78 -7.72 21.80
N ILE A 8 -0.26 -6.73 21.06
CA ILE A 8 0.48 -5.58 21.60
C ILE A 8 -0.21 -4.27 21.26
N ASN A 9 0.04 -3.23 22.06
CA ASN A 9 -0.41 -1.87 21.77
C ASN A 9 0.22 -1.38 20.44
N PRO A 10 -0.55 -0.75 19.54
CA PRO A 10 -0.03 -0.07 18.34
C PRO A 10 1.18 0.85 18.58
N GLU A 11 1.23 1.58 19.71
CA GLU A 11 2.39 2.40 20.08
C GLU A 11 3.63 1.57 20.32
N THR A 12 3.48 0.45 21.04
CA THR A 12 4.56 -0.52 21.26
C THR A 12 5.07 -1.06 19.92
N LEU A 13 4.17 -1.44 19.00
CA LEU A 13 4.54 -1.88 17.66
C LEU A 13 5.31 -0.79 16.88
N TRP A 14 4.89 0.47 17.00
CA TRP A 14 5.58 1.59 16.36
C TRP A 14 6.99 1.79 16.91
N LEU A 15 7.16 1.76 18.25
CA LEU A 15 8.46 1.85 18.91
C LEU A 15 9.39 0.71 18.49
N TYR A 16 8.91 -0.53 18.45
CA TYR A 16 9.70 -1.67 18.01
C TYR A 16 10.10 -1.54 16.53
N ARG A 17 9.19 -1.13 15.65
CA ARG A 17 9.53 -0.90 14.24
C ARG A 17 10.62 0.16 14.10
N HIS A 18 10.52 1.26 14.84
CA HIS A 18 11.51 2.32 14.79
C HIS A 18 12.86 1.85 15.36
N LYS A 19 12.85 1.14 16.49
CA LYS A 19 14.05 0.58 17.14
C LYS A 19 14.80 -0.38 16.22
N HIS A 20 14.07 -1.18 15.44
CA HIS A 20 14.64 -2.18 14.55
C HIS A 20 14.79 -1.69 13.09
N GLY A 21 14.54 -0.40 12.81
CA GLY A 21 14.67 0.16 11.45
C GLY A 21 13.68 -0.43 10.44
N ILE A 22 12.56 -1.00 10.90
CA ILE A 22 11.54 -1.61 10.04
C ILE A 22 10.68 -0.51 9.44
N ALA A 23 11.10 0.00 8.28
CA ALA A 23 10.36 0.98 7.51
C ALA A 23 9.21 0.34 6.71
N LYS A 24 8.27 1.19 6.25
CA LYS A 24 7.32 0.78 5.21
C LYS A 24 8.09 0.61 3.91
N CYS A 25 8.07 -0.59 3.32
CA CYS A 25 8.60 -0.83 1.98
C CYS A 25 7.55 -0.50 0.92
N TYR A 26 7.97 0.21 -0.13
CA TYR A 26 7.16 0.42 -1.33
C TYR A 26 7.58 -0.59 -2.41
N SER A 27 6.67 -0.88 -3.33
CA SER A 27 6.95 -1.73 -4.47
C SER A 27 7.94 -1.02 -5.41
N ASN A 28 8.96 -1.74 -5.85
CA ASN A 28 9.90 -1.25 -6.85
C ASN A 28 9.29 -1.40 -8.25
N ILE A 29 8.40 -0.47 -8.61
CA ILE A 29 7.76 -0.41 -9.92
C ILE A 29 8.19 0.86 -10.64
N SER A 30 8.33 0.79 -11.96
CA SER A 30 8.58 1.96 -12.78
C SER A 30 7.33 2.85 -12.89
N ASN A 31 7.55 4.12 -13.21
CA ASN A 31 6.45 5.05 -13.48
C ASN A 31 5.59 4.59 -14.68
N ASP A 32 6.20 3.94 -15.68
CA ASP A 32 5.48 3.46 -16.86
C ASP A 32 4.56 2.28 -16.55
N GLU A 33 5.02 1.36 -15.69
CA GLU A 33 4.17 0.28 -15.17
C GLU A 33 3.02 0.83 -14.33
N LEU A 34 3.31 1.80 -13.45
CA LEU A 34 2.28 2.46 -12.66
C LEU A 34 1.25 3.16 -13.56
N ASN A 35 1.69 3.92 -14.56
CA ASN A 35 0.83 4.59 -15.51
C ASN A 35 -0.05 3.61 -16.29
N SER A 36 0.49 2.45 -16.67
CA SER A 36 -0.25 1.40 -17.36
C SER A 36 -1.35 0.80 -16.48
N LEU A 37 -1.07 0.57 -15.19
CA LEU A 37 -2.05 0.10 -14.21
C LEU A 37 -3.13 1.14 -13.90
N VAL A 38 -2.75 2.41 -13.79
CA VAL A 38 -3.71 3.51 -13.56
C VAL A 38 -4.63 3.66 -14.77
N LYS A 39 -4.07 3.59 -16.00
CA LYS A 39 -4.86 3.63 -17.23
C LYS A 39 -5.83 2.45 -17.31
N SER A 40 -5.36 1.22 -17.09
CA SER A 40 -6.24 0.04 -17.14
C SER A 40 -7.37 0.12 -16.11
N PHE A 41 -7.08 0.58 -14.89
CA PHE A 41 -8.10 0.82 -13.87
C PHE A 41 -9.11 1.89 -14.32
N LYS A 42 -8.65 3.03 -14.85
CA LYS A 42 -9.52 4.13 -15.29
C LYS A 42 -10.34 3.79 -16.52
N THR A 43 -9.83 2.98 -17.44
CA THR A 43 -10.61 2.46 -18.56
C THR A 43 -11.74 1.55 -18.07
N ALA A 44 -11.48 0.70 -17.08
CA ALA A 44 -12.50 -0.18 -16.50
C ALA A 44 -13.50 0.58 -15.60
N LYS A 45 -13.05 1.62 -14.90
CA LYS A 45 -13.86 2.37 -13.93
C LYS A 45 -13.55 3.89 -14.00
N PRO A 46 -14.10 4.60 -14.99
CA PRO A 46 -13.75 6.01 -15.23
C PRO A 46 -14.06 6.93 -14.05
N ASP A 47 -15.23 6.74 -13.42
CA ASP A 47 -15.74 7.58 -12.33
C ASP A 47 -15.17 7.24 -10.95
N SER A 48 -14.34 6.19 -10.86
CA SER A 48 -13.77 5.76 -9.59
C SER A 48 -12.73 6.74 -9.07
N GLY A 49 -12.89 7.15 -7.81
CA GLY A 49 -11.94 8.02 -7.12
C GLY A 49 -10.63 7.33 -6.73
N PHE A 50 -9.70 8.13 -6.20
CA PHE A 50 -8.37 7.71 -5.77
C PHE A 50 -8.37 6.55 -4.75
N GLN A 51 -9.33 6.52 -3.82
CA GLN A 51 -9.44 5.45 -2.83
C GLN A 51 -9.61 4.07 -3.47
N TYR A 52 -10.41 3.97 -4.54
CA TYR A 52 -10.62 2.72 -5.26
C TYR A 52 -9.39 2.30 -6.07
N LEU A 53 -8.67 3.27 -6.65
CA LEU A 53 -7.38 3.01 -7.31
C LEU A 53 -6.37 2.44 -6.31
N MET A 54 -6.26 3.02 -5.12
CA MET A 54 -5.36 2.50 -4.08
C MET A 54 -5.77 1.10 -3.61
N GLY A 55 -7.07 0.82 -3.52
CA GLY A 55 -7.58 -0.52 -3.26
C GLY A 55 -7.17 -1.52 -4.34
N PHE A 56 -7.36 -1.16 -5.62
CA PHE A 56 -6.95 -1.97 -6.76
C PHE A 56 -5.45 -2.27 -6.76
N LEU A 57 -4.60 -1.26 -6.54
CA LEU A 57 -3.14 -1.46 -6.47
C LEU A 57 -2.76 -2.40 -5.31
N ARG A 58 -3.39 -2.27 -4.15
CA ARG A 58 -3.16 -3.18 -3.01
C ARG A 58 -3.60 -4.61 -3.30
N GLN A 59 -4.71 -4.81 -4.01
CA GLN A 59 -5.17 -6.14 -4.43
C GLN A 59 -4.18 -6.82 -5.38
N GLN A 60 -3.44 -6.03 -6.17
CA GLN A 60 -2.34 -6.50 -7.02
C GLN A 60 -1.03 -6.73 -6.23
N GLY A 61 -1.05 -6.59 -4.90
CA GLY A 61 0.14 -6.71 -4.06
C GLY A 61 1.08 -5.50 -4.12
N LEU A 62 0.64 -4.40 -4.76
CA LEU A 62 1.45 -3.21 -4.94
C LEU A 62 1.21 -2.20 -3.83
N ARG A 63 2.31 -1.61 -3.37
CA ARG A 63 2.30 -0.50 -2.42
C ARG A 63 3.04 0.68 -3.01
N VAL A 64 2.30 1.72 -3.34
CA VAL A 64 2.78 2.93 -4.00
C VAL A 64 2.72 4.11 -3.01
N GLN A 65 3.63 5.08 -3.16
CA GLN A 65 3.74 6.28 -2.31
C GLN A 65 2.86 7.42 -2.83
#